data_AF-A0A5Z1W535-F1
#
_entry.id   AF-A0A5Z1W535-F1
#
_cell.length_a   1.000
_cell.length_b   1.000
_cell.length_c   1.000
_cell.angle_alpha   90.00
_cell.angle_beta   90.00
_cell.angle_gamma   90.00
#
_symmetry.space_group_name_H-M   'P 1'
#
loop_
_entity.id
_entity.type
_entity.pdbx_description
1 polymer ?
#
loop_
_entity_poly.entity_id
_entity_poly.type
_entity_poly.pdbx_seq_one_letter_code
_entity_poly.pdbx_strand_id
1 'polypeptide(L)'
;ALFGSNFALVFLIHFDEVSLNFVCRDKDNSLVSYDVWSYFLHVFDDKDKENLPKYNSVQERVDISFLILARGLPRHWSSVLNGDDKWLEDYERYELASVPREVIGYLKDSLSLYI
;
A
#
# COMPACT_ATOMS: atom_id res chain seq x y z
N ALA A 1 -2.72 4.32 8.93
CA ALA A 1 -2.33 4.80 7.59
C ALA A 1 -1.06 5.63 7.71
N LEU A 2 -0.25 5.67 6.65
CA LEU A 2 0.84 6.62 6.49
C LEU A 2 0.35 7.72 5.53
N PHE A 3 0.51 8.98 5.90
CA PHE A 3 0.07 10.12 5.10
C PHE A 3 1.27 10.82 4.48
N GLY A 4 1.21 11.02 3.17
CA GLY A 4 2.10 11.93 2.44
C GLY A 4 1.38 13.23 2.10
N SER A 5 2.02 14.08 1.31
CA SER A 5 1.47 15.39 0.94
C SER A 5 0.19 15.31 0.10
N ASN A 6 0.06 14.29 -0.78
CA ASN A 6 -1.07 14.14 -1.70
C ASN A 6 -1.57 12.68 -1.79
N PHE A 7 -1.24 11.85 -0.81
CA PHE A 7 -1.66 10.45 -0.78
C PHE A 7 -1.70 9.90 0.64
N ALA A 8 -2.35 8.75 0.80
CA ALA A 8 -2.21 7.91 1.98
C ALA A 8 -1.96 6.45 1.61
N LEU A 9 -1.05 5.80 2.33
CA LEU A 9 -0.94 4.35 2.36
C LEU A 9 -1.79 3.81 3.52
N VAL A 10 -2.89 3.17 3.18
CA VAL A 10 -3.87 2.62 4.11
C VAL A 10 -3.65 1.12 4.24
N PHE A 11 -3.18 0.71 5.42
CA PHE A 11 -3.05 -0.70 5.80
C PHE A 11 -4.39 -1.17 6.35
N LEU A 12 -4.96 -2.23 5.78
CA LEU A 12 -6.10 -2.91 6.36
C LEU A 12 -5.63 -4.25 6.92
N ILE A 13 -6.04 -4.53 8.16
CA ILE A 13 -5.73 -5.77 8.84
C ILE A 13 -7.05 -6.51 9.01
N HIS A 14 -7.15 -7.71 8.46
CA HIS A 14 -8.32 -8.56 8.60
C HIS A 14 -7.88 -9.98 8.94
N PHE A 15 -8.13 -10.39 10.19
CA PHE A 15 -7.62 -11.64 10.76
C PHE A 15 -6.10 -11.79 10.60
N ASP A 16 -5.64 -12.71 9.74
CA ASP A 16 -4.24 -13.00 9.48
C ASP A 16 -3.69 -12.35 8.20
N GLU A 17 -4.50 -11.53 7.53
CA GLU A 17 -4.12 -10.85 6.29
C GLU A 17 -3.94 -9.34 6.50
N VAL A 18 -2.86 -8.83 5.90
CA VAL A 18 -2.62 -7.40 5.73
C VAL A 18 -2.79 -7.08 4.25
N SER A 19 -3.66 -6.14 3.94
CA SER A 19 -3.74 -5.53 2.61
C SER A 19 -3.29 -4.08 2.66
N LEU A 20 -2.87 -3.56 1.50
CA LEU A 20 -2.33 -2.22 1.38
C LEU A 20 -3.02 -1.50 0.24
N ASN A 21 -3.62 -0.36 0.55
CA ASN A 21 -4.19 0.53 -0.44
C ASN A 21 -3.38 1.83 -0.53
N PHE A 22 -3.09 2.27 -1.75
CA PHE A 22 -2.64 3.62 -2.02
C PHE A 22 -3.84 4.47 -2.39
N VAL A 23 -4.09 5.52 -1.61
CA VAL A 23 -5.20 6.45 -1.81
C VAL A 23 -4.64 7.80 -2.25
N CYS A 24 -5.14 8.34 -3.36
CA CYS A 24 -4.76 9.66 -3.85
C CYS A 24 -5.94 10.32 -4.57
N ARG A 25 -5.74 11.54 -5.06
CA ARG A 25 -6.68 12.18 -5.97
C ARG A 25 -6.35 11.80 -7.40
N ASP A 26 -7.35 11.48 -8.19
CA ASP A 26 -7.21 11.29 -9.63
C ASP A 26 -7.20 12.63 -10.38
N LYS A 27 -7.16 12.58 -11.71
CA LYS A 27 -7.13 13.76 -12.59
C LYS A 27 -8.40 14.61 -12.49
N ASP A 28 -9.52 14.02 -12.08
CA ASP A 28 -10.80 14.69 -11.87
C ASP A 28 -10.96 15.16 -10.41
N ASN A 29 -9.89 15.12 -9.63
CA ASN A 29 -9.81 15.50 -8.22
C ASN A 29 -10.67 14.61 -7.28
N SER A 30 -11.08 13.45 -7.77
CA SER A 30 -11.82 12.44 -7.01
C SER A 30 -10.86 11.58 -6.21
N LEU A 31 -11.25 11.22 -4.98
CA LEU A 31 -10.44 10.38 -4.12
C LEU A 31 -10.58 8.92 -4.55
N VAL A 32 -9.48 8.30 -4.95
CA VAL A 32 -9.43 6.93 -5.49
C VAL A 32 -8.47 6.06 -4.69
N SER A 33 -8.78 4.76 -4.60
CA SER A 33 -8.00 3.76 -3.89
C SER A 33 -7.51 2.68 -4.85
N TYR A 34 -6.20 2.43 -4.82
CA TYR A 34 -5.51 1.38 -5.56
C TYR A 34 -5.12 0.27 -4.58
N ASP A 35 -5.50 -0.97 -4.85
CA ASP A 35 -5.01 -2.14 -4.09
C ASP A 35 -3.63 -2.51 -4.61
N VAL A 36 -2.60 -2.15 -3.84
CA VAL A 36 -1.18 -2.22 -4.27
C VAL A 36 -0.43 -3.37 -3.61
N TRP A 37 -1.10 -4.20 -2.81
CA TRP A 37 -0.44 -5.23 -2.01
C TRP A 37 0.38 -6.20 -2.89
N SER A 38 -0.28 -6.82 -3.88
CA SER A 38 0.34 -7.79 -4.79
C SER A 38 1.49 -7.16 -5.59
N TYR A 39 1.29 -5.93 -6.07
CA TYR A 39 2.28 -5.20 -6.84
C TYR A 39 3.54 -4.89 -6.02
N PHE A 40 3.38 -4.39 -4.79
CA PHE A 40 4.53 -4.10 -3.93
C PHE A 40 5.29 -5.36 -3.56
N LEU A 41 4.59 -6.45 -3.24
CA LEU A 41 5.21 -7.73 -2.94
C LEU A 41 5.96 -8.34 -4.13
N HIS A 42 5.50 -8.08 -5.36
CA HIS A 42 6.17 -8.51 -6.59
C HIS A 42 7.50 -7.80 -6.80
N VAL A 43 7.61 -6.53 -6.40
CA VAL A 43 8.83 -5.73 -6.52
C VAL A 43 9.84 -6.02 -5.40
N PHE A 44 9.38 -6.46 -4.24
CA PHE A 44 10.26 -6.81 -3.11
C PHE A 44 11.14 -8.03 -3.41
N ASP A 45 12.44 -7.84 -3.21
CA ASP A 45 13.47 -8.83 -3.48
C ASP A 45 13.68 -9.80 -2.31
N ASP A 46 14.53 -10.81 -2.50
CA ASP A 46 14.84 -11.80 -1.46
C ASP A 46 15.36 -11.14 -0.18
N LYS A 47 16.09 -10.02 -0.29
CA LYS A 47 16.66 -9.31 0.87
C LYS A 47 15.58 -8.68 1.75
N ASP A 48 14.44 -8.29 1.18
CA ASP A 48 13.30 -7.80 1.98
C ASP A 48 12.65 -8.92 2.81
N LYS A 49 12.77 -10.16 2.32
CA LYS A 49 12.17 -11.39 2.86
C LYS A 49 13.17 -12.27 3.62
N GLU A 50 14.42 -11.84 3.74
CA GLU A 50 15.48 -12.59 4.42
C GLU A 50 15.32 -12.56 5.95
N ASN A 51 15.71 -13.66 6.61
CA ASN A 51 15.74 -13.78 8.07
C ASN A 51 14.41 -13.42 8.76
N LEU A 52 13.28 -13.70 8.11
CA LEU A 52 11.97 -13.52 8.73
C LEU A 52 11.83 -14.51 9.91
N PRO A 53 11.31 -14.04 11.06
CA PRO A 53 10.98 -14.93 12.16
C PRO A 53 10.03 -16.05 11.70
N LYS A 54 10.16 -17.24 12.30
CA LYS A 54 9.08 -18.22 12.18
C LYS A 54 7.86 -17.70 12.92
N TYR A 55 6.67 -17.96 12.38
CA TYR A 55 5.40 -17.60 13.02
C TYR A 55 4.62 -18.86 13.38
N ASN A 56 3.93 -18.81 14.53
CA ASN A 56 3.04 -19.87 15.01
C ASN A 56 1.64 -19.33 15.38
N SER A 57 1.42 -18.03 15.25
CA SER A 57 0.15 -17.36 15.54
C SER A 57 -0.24 -16.37 14.44
N VAL A 58 -1.52 -16.00 14.44
CA VAL A 58 -2.09 -14.97 13.54
C VAL A 58 -1.40 -13.62 13.74
N GLN A 59 -1.15 -13.23 15.00
CA GLN A 59 -0.48 -11.98 15.31
C GLN A 59 0.93 -11.92 14.70
N GLU A 60 1.71 -12.99 14.86
CA GLU A 60 3.07 -13.05 14.30
C GLU A 60 3.07 -13.00 12.76
N ARG A 61 2.04 -13.52 12.09
CA ARG A 61 1.88 -13.38 10.62
C ARG A 61 1.65 -11.93 10.21
N VAL A 62 0.81 -11.21 10.94
CA VAL A 62 0.56 -9.77 10.73
C VAL A 62 1.84 -8.98 10.96
N ASP A 63 2.55 -9.25 12.05
CA ASP A 63 3.82 -8.59 12.37
C ASP A 63 4.89 -8.81 11.27
N ILE A 64 4.97 -10.02 10.73
CA ILE A 64 5.86 -10.34 9.60
C ILE A 64 5.48 -9.57 8.35
N SER A 65 4.19 -9.46 8.04
CA SER A 65 3.71 -8.66 6.90
C SER A 65 4.15 -7.20 7.02
N PHE A 66 4.03 -6.60 8.21
CA PHE A 66 4.53 -5.25 8.47
C PHE A 66 6.05 -5.16 8.42
N LEU A 67 6.78 -6.18 8.87
CA LEU A 67 8.25 -6.20 8.79
C LEU A 67 8.73 -6.21 7.32
N ILE A 68 8.10 -7.00 6.45
CA ILE A 68 8.39 -7.01 5.01
C ILE A 68 8.14 -5.63 4.42
N LEU A 69 6.99 -5.01 4.71
CA LEU A 69 6.65 -3.66 4.26
C LEU A 69 7.67 -2.62 4.74
N ALA A 70 8.04 -2.67 6.02
CA ALA A 70 8.99 -1.72 6.61
C ALA A 70 10.39 -1.80 5.98
N ARG A 71 10.78 -2.98 5.46
CA ARG A 71 12.04 -3.18 4.75
C ARG A 71 11.95 -2.79 3.27
N GLY A 72 10.90 -3.24 2.59
CA GLY A 72 10.74 -3.09 1.15
C GLY A 72 10.34 -1.67 0.75
N LEU A 73 9.44 -1.01 1.49
CA LEU A 73 8.93 0.32 1.12
C LEU A 73 10.05 1.37 1.00
N PRO A 74 10.99 1.54 1.94
CA PRO A 74 12.05 2.53 1.79
C PRO A 74 13.05 2.19 0.67
N ARG A 75 13.27 0.89 0.39
CA ARG A 75 14.27 0.44 -0.59
C ARG A 75 13.76 0.56 -2.03
N HIS A 76 12.51 0.17 -2.26
CA HIS A 76 11.94 0.04 -3.59
C HIS A 76 10.94 1.15 -3.94
N TRP A 77 10.34 1.77 -2.91
CA TRP A 77 9.22 2.69 -3.06
C TRP A 77 9.42 4.00 -2.31
N SER A 78 10.66 4.46 -2.19
CA SER A 78 10.97 5.79 -1.66
C SER A 78 10.29 6.90 -2.46
N SER A 79 10.10 6.71 -3.77
CA SER A 79 9.33 7.61 -4.65
C SER A 79 7.86 7.69 -4.22
N VAL A 80 7.21 6.55 -3.95
CA VAL A 80 5.84 6.47 -3.41
C VAL A 80 5.76 7.23 -2.10
N LEU A 81 6.71 7.00 -1.18
CA LEU A 81 6.75 7.68 0.12
C LEU A 81 6.93 9.20 0.01
N ASN A 82 7.50 9.68 -1.10
CA ASN A 82 7.65 11.10 -1.41
C ASN A 82 6.48 11.68 -2.22
N GLY A 83 5.47 10.86 -2.55
CA GLY A 83 4.29 11.28 -3.31
C GLY A 83 4.47 11.35 -4.82
N ASP A 84 5.48 10.67 -5.37
CA ASP A 84 5.59 10.44 -6.81
C ASP A 84 4.48 9.47 -7.26
N ASP A 85 3.83 9.77 -8.37
CA ASP A 85 2.71 9.02 -8.94
C ASP A 85 3.09 8.29 -10.24
N LYS A 86 4.32 8.46 -10.77
CA LYS A 86 4.74 7.84 -12.05
C LYS A 86 4.68 6.32 -12.05
N TRP A 87 4.87 5.70 -10.88
CA TRP A 87 4.78 4.26 -10.71
C TRP A 87 3.34 3.73 -10.93
N LEU A 88 2.31 4.59 -10.88
CA LEU A 88 0.94 4.19 -11.17
C LEU A 88 0.78 3.70 -12.61
N GLU A 89 1.53 4.26 -13.57
CA GLU A 89 1.51 3.77 -14.95
C GLU A 89 2.04 2.33 -15.06
N ASP A 90 3.06 1.99 -14.28
CA ASP A 90 3.62 0.64 -14.23
C ASP A 90 2.69 -0.31 -13.46
N TYR A 91 2.06 0.18 -12.38
CA TYR A 91 1.01 -0.55 -11.66
C TYR A 91 -0.16 -0.87 -12.58
N GLU A 92 -0.67 0.07 -13.37
CA GLU A 92 -1.81 -0.15 -14.28
C GLU A 92 -1.52 -1.20 -15.37
N ARG A 93 -0.24 -1.45 -15.67
CA ARG A 93 0.21 -2.49 -16.61
C ARG A 93 0.49 -3.83 -15.95
N TYR A 94 0.48 -3.90 -14.62
CA TYR A 94 0.72 -5.12 -13.89
C TYR A 94 -0.46 -6.09 -14.04
N GLU A 95 -0.17 -7.36 -14.31
CA GLU A 95 -1.19 -8.37 -14.65
C GLU A 95 -2.25 -8.56 -13.55
N LEU A 96 -1.85 -8.41 -12.28
CA LEU A 96 -2.74 -8.53 -11.12
C LEU A 96 -3.21 -7.18 -10.59
N ALA A 97 -3.07 -6.11 -11.37
CA ALA A 97 -3.53 -4.79 -11.00
C ALA A 97 -5.05 -4.75 -10.87
N SER A 98 -5.51 -4.17 -9.77
CA SER A 98 -6.92 -3.91 -9.55
C SER A 98 -7.32 -2.59 -10.20
N VAL A 99 -8.55 -2.53 -10.71
CA VAL A 99 -9.17 -1.27 -11.11
C VAL A 99 -9.32 -0.36 -9.88
N PRO A 100 -8.85 0.90 -9.92
CA PRO A 100 -8.99 1.83 -8.81
C PRO A 100 -10.46 2.06 -8.48
N ARG A 101 -10.76 2.21 -7.19
CA ARG A 101 -12.12 2.40 -6.69
C ARG A 101 -12.27 3.78 -6.10
N GLU A 102 -13.38 4.46 -6.40
CA GLU A 102 -13.70 5.70 -5.71
C GLU A 102 -13.89 5.44 -4.21
N VAL A 103 -13.26 6.25 -3.38
CA VAL A 103 -13.43 6.23 -1.93
C VAL A 103 -14.73 6.94 -1.58
N ILE A 104 -15.62 6.26 -0.85
CA ILE A 104 -16.96 6.75 -0.50
C ILE A 104 -17.18 6.82 1.02
N GLY A 105 -18.20 7.59 1.41
CA GLY A 105 -18.68 7.66 2.80
C GLY A 105 -17.65 8.23 3.78
N TYR A 106 -17.68 7.75 5.03
CA TYR A 106 -16.84 8.25 6.13
C TYR A 106 -15.33 8.18 5.83
N LEU A 107 -14.89 7.21 5.01
CA LEU A 107 -13.49 7.12 4.58
C LEU A 107 -13.10 8.29 3.67
N LYS A 108 -14.01 8.75 2.80
CA LYS A 108 -13.77 9.91 1.93
C LYS A 108 -13.57 11.16 2.78
N ASP A 109 -14.44 11.39 3.76
CA ASP A 109 -14.37 12.55 4.65
C ASP A 109 -13.12 12.52 5.50
N SER A 110 -12.80 11.36 6.10
CA SER A 110 -11.63 11.20 6.95
C SER A 110 -10.34 11.42 6.17
N LEU A 111 -10.19 10.84 4.99
CA LEU A 111 -8.95 10.93 4.20
C LEU A 111 -8.80 12.28 3.50
N SER A 112 -9.89 12.92 3.07
CA SER A 112 -9.86 14.25 2.44
C SER A 112 -9.34 15.36 3.37
N LEU A 113 -9.36 15.15 4.69
CA LEU A 113 -8.78 16.08 5.65
C LEU A 113 -7.25 16.04 5.67
N TYR A 114 -6.66 14.95 5.19
CA TYR A 114 -5.23 14.70 5.22
C TYR A 114 -4.58 14.67 3.84
N ILE A 115 -5.38 14.58 2.76
CA ILE A 115 -4.98 14.48 1.35
C ILE A 115 -5.68 15.56 0.51
#